data_AF-A0A1U7M9E0-F1
#
_entry.id   AF-A0A1U7M9E0-F1
#
_cell.length_a   1.000
_cell.length_b   1.000
_cell.length_c   1.000
_cell.angle_alpha   90.00
_cell.angle_beta   90.00
_cell.angle_gamma   90.00
#
_symmetry.space_group_name_H-M   'P 1'
#
loop_
_entity.id
_entity.type
_entity.pdbx_description
1 polymer ?
#
loop_
_entity_poly.entity_id
_entity_poly.type
_entity_poly.pdbx_seq_one_letter_code
_entity_poly.pdbx_strand_id
1 'polypeptide(L)'
;MDMEEKKLSYEDAFKQLEDIVEKLEGDKSSLNESVELFKKGVELYKYCNNLLSNAEGEVKVLLDNSNDSLIELDFLGEAEGDSF
;
A
#
# COMPACT_ATOMS: atom_id res chain seq x y z
N MET A 1 19.17 22.83 -8.94
CA MET A 1 17.70 22.81 -9.07
C MET A 1 17.28 21.59 -8.30
N ASP A 2 16.88 21.79 -7.05
CA ASP A 2 16.42 20.73 -6.17
C ASP A 2 15.15 20.14 -6.79
N MET A 3 15.29 18.95 -7.39
CA MET A 3 14.15 18.15 -7.82
C MET A 3 13.50 17.64 -6.53
N GLU A 4 12.51 18.38 -6.04
CA GLU A 4 11.51 17.84 -5.12
C GLU A 4 10.90 16.62 -5.82
N GLU A 5 11.29 15.43 -5.36
CA GLU A 5 10.60 14.20 -5.68
C GLU A 5 9.15 14.37 -5.23
N LYS A 6 8.26 14.64 -6.19
CA LYS A 6 6.82 14.66 -5.94
C LYS A 6 6.44 13.29 -5.40
N LYS A 7 6.11 13.25 -4.11
CA LYS A 7 5.48 12.09 -3.48
C LYS A 7 4.24 11.74 -4.27
N LEU A 8 4.12 10.47 -4.67
CA LEU A 8 2.96 9.96 -5.38
C LEU A 8 1.73 10.03 -4.45
N SER A 9 0.56 10.31 -5.00
CA SER A 9 -0.69 10.11 -4.26
C SER A 9 -0.91 8.61 -4.02
N TYR A 10 -1.81 8.27 -3.09
CA TYR A 10 -2.19 6.87 -2.88
C TYR A 10 -2.79 6.28 -4.16
N GLU A 11 -3.68 7.02 -4.81
CA GLU A 11 -4.37 6.62 -6.03
C GLU A 11 -3.39 6.38 -7.19
N ASP A 12 -2.38 7.24 -7.33
CA ASP A 12 -1.35 7.08 -8.37
C ASP A 12 -0.42 5.89 -8.09
N ALA A 13 -0.05 5.67 -6.82
CA ALA A 13 0.80 4.54 -6.43
C ALA A 13 0.06 3.21 -6.56
N PHE A 14 -1.22 3.18 -6.15
CA PHE A 14 -2.08 2.01 -6.26
C PHE A 14 -2.33 1.64 -7.73
N LYS A 15 -2.62 2.63 -8.58
CA LYS A 15 -2.77 2.39 -10.02
C LYS A 15 -1.51 1.82 -10.67
N GLN A 16 -0.33 2.33 -10.30
CA GLN A 16 0.93 1.75 -10.78
C GLN A 16 1.15 0.31 -10.29
N LEU A 17 0.67 -0.03 -9.09
CA LEU A 17 0.72 -1.39 -8.58
C LEU A 17 -0.20 -2.31 -9.39
N GLU A 18 -1.43 -1.88 -9.68
CA GLU A 18 -2.37 -2.60 -10.56
C GLU A 18 -1.75 -2.86 -11.95
N ASP A 19 -1.16 -1.83 -12.57
CA ASP A 19 -0.49 -1.96 -13.87
C ASP A 19 0.68 -2.98 -13.83
N ILE A 20 1.38 -3.09 -12.70
CA ILE A 20 2.45 -4.06 -12.52
C ILE A 20 1.89 -5.48 -12.40
N VAL A 21 0.82 -5.65 -11.62
CA VAL A 21 0.14 -6.95 -11.47
C VAL A 21 -0.38 -7.42 -12.82
N GLU A 22 -1.06 -6.57 -13.59
CA GLU A 22 -1.55 -6.90 -14.93
C GLU A 22 -0.42 -7.34 -15.87
N LYS A 23 0.75 -6.69 -15.80
CA LYS A 23 1.92 -7.07 -16.58
C LYS A 23 2.51 -8.41 -16.14
N LEU A 24 2.55 -8.67 -14.83
CA LEU A 24 3.06 -9.93 -14.28
C LEU A 24 2.15 -11.12 -14.60
N GLU A 25 0.84 -10.89 -14.72
CA GLU A 25 -0.14 -11.90 -15.15
C GLU A 25 -0.08 -12.16 -16.66
N GLY A 26 0.49 -11.25 -17.45
CA GLY A 26 0.65 -11.41 -18.88
C GLY A 26 1.77 -12.40 -19.25
N ASP A 27 1.47 -13.32 -20.17
CA ASP A 27 2.41 -14.34 -20.71
C ASP A 27 3.63 -13.79 -21.50
N LYS A 28 3.83 -12.47 -21.53
CA LYS A 28 4.83 -11.81 -22.41
C LYS A 28 6.07 -11.30 -21.69
N SER A 29 6.11 -11.31 -20.36
CA SER A 29 7.26 -10.81 -19.63
C SER A 29 8.40 -11.84 -19.59
N SER A 30 9.62 -11.39 -19.86
CA SER A 30 10.80 -12.22 -19.64
C SER A 30 11.05 -12.41 -18.13
N LEU A 31 11.70 -13.50 -17.73
CA LEU A 31 12.03 -13.75 -16.31
C LEU A 31 12.69 -12.55 -15.61
N ASN A 32 13.64 -11.90 -16.29
CA ASN A 32 14.34 -10.75 -15.74
C ASN A 32 13.41 -9.53 -15.57
N GLU A 33 12.52 -9.31 -16.53
CA GLU A 33 11.49 -8.27 -16.45
C GLU A 33 10.48 -8.55 -15.33
N SER A 34 10.03 -9.80 -15.18
CA SER A 34 9.15 -10.21 -14.09
C SER A 34 9.78 -9.96 -12.71
N VAL A 35 11.08 -10.21 -12.56
CA VAL A 35 11.80 -9.93 -11.31
C VAL A 35 11.85 -8.43 -11.01
N GLU A 36 12.12 -7.59 -12.01
CA GLU A 36 12.14 -6.14 -11.82
C GLU A 36 10.76 -5.56 -11.54
N LEU A 37 9.72 -6.04 -12.25
CA LEU A 37 8.33 -5.68 -11.99
C LEU A 37 7.91 -6.08 -10.56
N PHE A 38 8.28 -7.28 -10.12
CA PHE A 38 7.98 -7.75 -8.77
C PHE A 38 8.62 -6.87 -7.69
N LYS A 39 9.92 -6.53 -7.84
CA LYS A 39 10.61 -5.62 -6.90
C LYS A 39 9.88 -4.27 -6.81
N LYS A 40 9.56 -3.68 -7.96
CA LYS A 40 8.82 -2.40 -8.01
C LYS A 40 7.43 -2.53 -7.40
N GLY A 41 6.74 -3.64 -7.62
CA GLY A 41 5.45 -3.93 -7.00
C GLY A 41 5.53 -4.00 -5.47
N VAL A 42 6.56 -4.65 -4.92
CA VAL A 42 6.80 -4.70 -3.47
C VAL A 42 7.07 -3.31 -2.88
N GLU A 43 7.84 -2.48 -3.59
CA GLU A 43 8.11 -1.10 -3.17
C GLU A 43 6.82 -0.26 -3.15
N LEU A 44 6.00 -0.34 -4.20
CA LEU A 44 4.71 0.36 -4.27
C LEU A 44 3.73 -0.13 -3.22
N TYR A 45 3.66 -1.45 -2.96
CA TYR A 45 2.84 -2.01 -1.90
C TYR A 45 3.22 -1.42 -0.53
N LYS A 46 4.52 -1.38 -0.20
CA LYS A 46 5.01 -0.79 1.05
C LYS A 46 4.69 0.70 1.13
N TYR A 47 4.80 1.41 0.01
CA TYR A 47 4.47 2.82 -0.08
C TYR A 47 2.98 3.08 0.19
N CYS A 48 2.09 2.34 -0.48
CA CYS A 48 0.65 2.42 -0.25
C CYS A 48 0.27 2.12 1.20
N ASN A 49 0.85 1.07 1.79
CA ASN A 49 0.61 0.73 3.19
C ASN A 49 1.08 1.85 4.14
N ASN A 50 2.24 2.47 3.88
CA ASN A 50 2.68 3.61 4.68
C ASN A 50 1.72 4.80 4.60
N LEU A 51 1.19 5.11 3.40
CA LEU A 51 0.20 6.17 3.24
C LEU A 51 -1.09 5.88 4.01
N LEU A 52 -1.58 4.64 3.94
CA LEU A 52 -2.75 4.21 4.70
C LEU A 52 -2.51 4.30 6.22
N SER A 53 -1.39 3.78 6.70
CA SER A 53 -1.03 3.82 8.13
C SER A 53 -0.91 5.26 8.65
N ASN A 54 -0.38 6.19 7.85
CA ASN A 54 -0.34 7.60 8.21
C ASN A 54 -1.76 8.19 8.30
N ALA A 55 -2.62 7.91 7.31
CA ALA A 55 -4.01 8.37 7.31
C ALA A 55 -4.81 7.80 8.49
N GLU A 56 -4.63 6.51 8.81
CA GLU A 56 -5.21 5.87 9.99
C GLU A 56 -4.75 6.56 11.28
N GLY A 57 -3.47 6.89 11.39
CA GLY A 57 -2.92 7.64 12.52
C GLY A 57 -3.56 9.02 12.68
N GLU A 58 -3.73 9.76 11.58
CA GLU A 58 -4.39 11.06 11.59
C GLU A 58 -5.85 10.96 12.03
N VAL A 59 -6.60 9.97 11.50
CA VAL A 59 -7.98 9.70 11.91
C VAL A 59 -8.06 9.33 13.38
N LYS A 60 -7.16 8.46 13.87
CA LYS A 60 -7.11 8.05 15.27
C LYS A 60 -6.88 9.24 16.20
N VAL A 61 -5.97 10.14 15.87
CA VAL A 61 -5.73 11.36 16.66
C VAL A 61 -6.99 12.24 16.71
N LEU A 62 -7.72 12.39 15.60
CA LEU A 62 -8.96 13.17 15.57
C LEU A 62 -10.07 12.53 16.43
N LEU A 63 -10.14 11.20 16.42
CA LEU A 63 -11.08 10.43 17.23
C LEU A 63 -10.72 10.47 18.72
N ASP A 64 -9.45 10.29 19.11
CA ASP A 64 -9.00 10.35 20.51
C ASP A 64 -9.25 11.73 21.18
N ASN A 65 -9.27 12.80 20.38
CA ASN A 65 -9.62 14.16 20.86
C ASN A 65 -11.13 14.39 21.00
N SER A 66 -11.95 13.51 20.41
CA SER A 66 -13.40 13.49 20.54
C SER A 66 -13.73 12.48 21.64
N ASN A 67 -14.25 12.93 22.77
CA ASN A 67 -14.46 12.11 23.98
C ASN A 67 -15.61 11.07 23.84
N ASP A 68 -15.69 10.38 22.70
CA ASP A 68 -16.70 9.39 22.37
C ASP A 68 -15.99 8.06 22.05
N SER A 69 -16.10 7.16 23.03
CA SER A 69 -15.46 5.86 23.07
C SER A 69 -16.04 4.95 21.98
N LEU A 70 -15.47 4.98 20.78
CA LEU A 70 -15.81 4.05 19.70
C LEU A 70 -14.70 3.01 19.58
N ILE A 71 -14.91 1.95 20.35
CA ILE A 71 -14.64 0.53 20.07
C ILE A 71 -13.70 0.29 18.89
N GLU A 72 -12.55 -0.31 19.21
CA GLU A 72 -11.58 -0.96 18.32
C GLU A 72 -12.11 -1.18 16.89
N LEU A 73 -11.80 -0.24 16.00
CA LEU A 73 -11.74 -0.55 14.58
C LEU A 73 -10.49 -1.43 14.39
N ASP A 74 -10.69 -2.72 14.64
CA ASP A 74 -9.80 -3.82 14.28
C ASP A 74 -9.73 -3.91 12.74
N PHE A 75 -9.15 -2.89 12.12
CA PHE A 75 -9.13 -2.77 10.66
C PHE A 75 -8.14 -3.78 10.05
N LEU A 76 -7.21 -4.36 10.82
CA LEU A 76 -6.25 -5.38 10.37
C LEU A 76 -5.76 -6.31 11.51
N GLY A 77 -6.63 -7.19 12.01
CA GLY A 77 -6.27 -8.41 12.75
C GLY A 77 -7.39 -9.41 12.52
N GLU A 78 -7.26 -10.48 11.76
CA GLU A 78 -6.24 -11.53 11.80
C GLU A 78 -6.06 -12.10 10.38
N ALA A 79 -4.86 -11.99 9.81
CA ALA A 79 -4.42 -13.05 8.90
C ALA A 79 -3.96 -14.23 9.77
N GLU A 80 -4.93 -14.90 10.42
CA GLU A 80 -4.70 -16.24 10.95
C GLU A 80 -4.31 -17.09 9.75
N GLY A 81 -3.07 -17.58 9.77
CA GLY A 81 -2.53 -18.39 8.71
C GLY A 81 -3.41 -19.59 8.45
N ASP A 82 -3.94 -19.67 7.23
CA ASP A 82 -4.51 -20.89 6.69
C ASP A 82 -3.47 -22.01 6.87
N SER A 83 -3.90 -23.00 7.64
CA SER A 83 -3.21 -24.24 7.94
C SER A 83 -2.58 -24.87 6.70
N PHE A 84 -1.34 -25.35 6.85
CA PHE A 84 -0.86 -26.51 6.11
C PHE A 84 -0.70 -27.69 7.06
#